data_AF-A0A421DR47-F1
#
_entry.id   AF-A0A421DR47-F1
#
_cell.length_a   1.000
_cell.length_b   1.000
_cell.length_c   1.000
_cell.angle_alpha   90.00
_cell.angle_beta   90.00
_cell.angle_gamma   90.00
#
_symmetry.space_group_name_H-M   'P 1'
#
loop_
_entity.id
_entity.type
_entity.pdbx_description
1 polymer ?
#
loop_
_entity_poly.entity_id
_entity_poly.type
_entity_poly.pdbx_seq_one_letter_code
_entity_poly.pdbx_strand_id
1 'polypeptide(L)'
;MTIFDDRQDMNDIRQAITLLEAPSITIQLANLVGGPIEWSMSKLPKWVKNKIQDVVQAALHKSVDAALYTLNDDPKRASSPKTHKLAAATSGAVSGFFGAAGLIVELPISTTIMMRSVADIARSEGFSLADFSVKAACVEVFALGGRTKSDDAADSAYYASRTVLTDITKHTTRELIDIASKKSAEKASARITSSQAGRTLAKLIDAVATRLGITITEKMAAQIVPVIGAASGAAINTLFINHYQNMAKGHFIIKRLEQKYGEDEIKSVYVRLKDEIKPAGSVI
;
A
#
# COMPACT_ATOMS: atom_id res chain seq x y z
N MET A 1 15.26 26.55 -7.47
CA MET A 1 15.60 26.00 -6.14
C MET A 1 15.58 24.50 -6.28
N THR A 2 16.71 23.85 -6.02
CA THR A 2 16.85 22.38 -6.14
C THR A 2 16.63 21.74 -4.77
N ILE A 3 16.42 20.43 -4.73
CA ILE A 3 16.29 19.73 -3.43
C ILE A 3 17.59 19.84 -2.61
N PHE A 4 18.74 19.95 -3.26
CA PHE A 4 20.05 20.06 -2.59
C PHE A 4 20.22 21.33 -1.75
N ASP A 5 19.39 22.35 -2.01
CA ASP A 5 19.41 23.61 -1.28
C ASP A 5 18.65 23.54 0.06
N ASP A 6 17.85 22.49 0.28
CA ASP A 6 16.99 22.32 1.46
C ASP A 6 17.39 21.09 2.27
N ARG A 7 18.01 21.33 3.44
CA ARG A 7 18.51 20.26 4.32
C ARG A 7 17.38 19.36 4.85
N GLN A 8 16.19 19.92 5.07
CA GLN A 8 15.07 19.14 5.58
C GLN A 8 14.57 18.19 4.49
N ASP A 9 14.37 18.69 3.28
CA ASP A 9 13.91 17.85 2.16
C ASP A 9 14.93 16.77 1.78
N MET A 10 16.23 17.07 1.90
CA MET A 10 17.30 16.08 1.77
C MET A 10 17.30 15.01 2.87
N ASN A 11 16.82 15.32 4.08
CA ASN A 11 16.64 14.30 5.12
C ASN A 11 15.38 13.47 4.86
N ASP A 12 14.31 14.14 4.44
CA ASP A 12 13.02 13.51 4.15
C ASP A 12 13.15 12.50 3.00
N ILE A 13 13.85 12.84 1.90
CA ILE A 13 14.06 11.89 0.80
C ILE A 13 14.89 10.67 1.22
N ARG A 14 15.91 10.84 2.08
CA ARG A 14 16.70 9.71 2.62
C ARG A 14 15.86 8.82 3.53
N GLN A 15 15.01 9.43 4.35
CA GLN A 15 14.06 8.70 5.17
C GLN A 15 13.08 7.92 4.29
N ALA A 16 12.54 8.55 3.24
CA ALA A 16 11.62 7.91 2.31
C ALA A 16 12.28 6.69 1.62
N ILE A 17 13.51 6.83 1.12
CA ILE A 17 14.28 5.71 0.54
C ILE A 17 14.42 4.58 1.56
N THR A 18 14.82 4.89 2.80
CA THR A 18 14.99 3.87 3.86
C THR A 18 13.69 3.13 4.15
N LEU A 19 12.55 3.83 4.15
CA LEU A 19 11.24 3.26 4.40
C LEU A 19 10.76 2.40 3.22
N LEU A 20 10.97 2.87 1.98
CA LEU A 20 10.50 2.23 0.74
C LEU A 20 11.35 1.03 0.33
N GLU A 21 12.65 1.05 0.62
CA GLU A 21 13.60 -0.04 0.35
C GLU A 21 13.74 -1.03 1.52
N ALA A 22 12.94 -0.86 2.58
CA ALA A 22 12.90 -1.79 3.70
C ALA A 22 12.61 -3.24 3.22
N PRO A 23 13.07 -4.28 3.96
CA PRO A 23 12.83 -5.66 3.60
C PRO A 23 11.36 -5.95 3.30
N SER A 24 11.08 -6.77 2.28
CA SER A 24 9.71 -7.13 1.91
C SER A 24 8.98 -7.78 3.08
N ILE A 25 7.65 -7.68 3.09
CA ILE A 25 6.82 -8.33 4.11
C ILE A 25 7.04 -9.85 4.15
N THR A 26 7.31 -10.47 3.00
CA THR A 26 7.69 -11.88 2.89
C THR A 26 8.93 -12.21 3.74
N ILE A 27 9.98 -11.39 3.66
CA ILE A 27 11.22 -11.57 4.44
C ILE A 27 10.93 -11.34 5.93
N GLN A 28 10.16 -10.30 6.26
CA GLN A 28 9.79 -10.02 7.66
C GLN A 28 8.99 -11.18 8.29
N LEU A 29 8.08 -11.78 7.52
CA LEU A 29 7.31 -12.96 7.94
C LEU A 29 8.20 -14.19 8.09
N ALA A 30 9.08 -14.46 7.13
CA ALA A 30 10.02 -15.59 7.22
C ALA A 30 10.90 -15.49 8.47
N ASN A 31 11.39 -14.29 8.78
CA ASN A 31 12.18 -14.02 9.99
C ASN A 31 11.36 -14.22 11.28
N LEU A 32 10.08 -13.82 11.29
CA LEU A 32 9.20 -14.01 12.43
C LEU A 32 8.88 -15.50 12.67
N VAL A 33 8.63 -16.25 11.59
CA VAL A 33 8.19 -17.65 11.64
C VAL A 33 9.37 -18.62 11.77
N GLY A 34 10.60 -18.18 11.46
CA GLY A 34 11.82 -18.97 11.61
C GLY A 34 12.06 -19.98 10.48
N GLY A 35 11.44 -19.79 9.31
CA GLY A 35 11.61 -20.70 8.18
C GLY A 35 11.02 -20.17 6.85
N PRO A 36 11.29 -20.86 5.73
CA PRO A 36 10.82 -20.45 4.41
C PRO A 36 9.29 -20.48 4.31
N ILE A 37 8.70 -19.40 3.80
CA ILE A 37 7.24 -19.24 3.72
C ILE A 37 6.60 -20.24 2.73
N GLU A 38 7.40 -20.72 1.76
CA GLU A 38 7.00 -21.66 0.72
C GLU A 38 6.51 -22.99 1.30
N TRP A 39 7.13 -23.45 2.40
CA TRP A 39 6.68 -24.66 3.09
C TRP A 39 5.26 -24.48 3.63
N SER A 40 4.99 -23.37 4.30
CA SER A 40 3.66 -23.06 4.85
C SER A 40 2.63 -22.79 3.74
N MET A 41 3.05 -22.19 2.63
CA MET A 41 2.18 -22.00 1.46
C MET A 41 1.73 -23.32 0.82
N SER A 42 2.60 -24.34 0.82
CA SER A 42 2.22 -25.67 0.31
C SER A 42 1.07 -26.29 1.13
N LYS A 43 0.98 -25.96 2.42
CA LYS A 43 -0.03 -26.45 3.37
C LYS A 43 -1.31 -25.63 3.41
N LEU A 44 -1.41 -24.54 2.63
CA LEU A 44 -2.64 -23.74 2.53
C LEU A 44 -3.83 -24.59 2.10
N PRO A 45 -4.96 -24.55 2.84
CA PRO A 45 -6.19 -25.23 2.43
C PRO A 45 -6.64 -24.78 1.03
N LYS A 46 -7.21 -25.71 0.25
CA LYS A 46 -7.69 -25.43 -1.12
C LYS A 46 -8.71 -24.28 -1.17
N TRP A 47 -9.54 -24.14 -0.13
CA TRP A 47 -10.52 -23.06 -0.07
C TRP A 47 -9.87 -21.67 0.01
N VAL A 48 -8.72 -21.54 0.70
CA VAL A 48 -7.95 -20.29 0.74
C VAL A 48 -7.41 -19.98 -0.64
N LYS A 49 -6.76 -20.95 -1.27
CA LYS A 49 -6.20 -20.80 -2.63
C LYS A 49 -7.26 -20.37 -3.66
N ASN A 50 -8.50 -20.83 -3.51
CA ASN A 50 -9.56 -20.59 -4.49
C ASN A 50 -10.45 -19.37 -4.21
N LYS A 51 -10.48 -18.84 -2.97
CA LYS A 51 -11.37 -17.72 -2.59
C LYS A 51 -10.65 -16.46 -2.12
N ILE A 52 -9.32 -16.52 -1.93
CA ILE A 52 -8.59 -15.40 -1.35
C ILE A 52 -8.70 -14.13 -2.18
N GLN A 53 -8.69 -14.26 -3.51
CA GLN A 53 -8.78 -13.13 -4.42
C GLN A 53 -10.11 -12.37 -4.24
N ASP A 54 -11.24 -13.10 -4.22
CA ASP A 54 -12.57 -12.50 -4.04
C ASP A 54 -12.68 -11.78 -2.69
N VAL A 55 -12.15 -12.40 -1.62
CA VAL A 55 -12.16 -11.83 -0.27
C VAL A 55 -11.31 -10.56 -0.21
N VAL A 56 -10.12 -10.58 -0.82
CA VAL A 56 -9.22 -9.41 -0.85
C VAL A 56 -9.82 -8.28 -1.67
N GLN A 57 -10.43 -8.59 -2.82
CA GLN A 57 -11.12 -7.59 -3.64
C GLN A 57 -12.26 -6.94 -2.84
N ALA A 58 -13.15 -7.73 -2.24
CA ALA A 58 -14.25 -7.22 -1.44
C ALA A 58 -13.78 -6.41 -0.22
N ALA A 59 -12.73 -6.88 0.46
CA ALA A 59 -12.12 -6.18 1.59
C ALA A 59 -11.55 -4.83 1.16
N LEU A 60 -10.84 -4.78 0.04
CA LEU A 60 -10.19 -3.56 -0.44
C LEU A 60 -11.23 -2.51 -0.87
N HIS A 61 -12.24 -2.89 -1.66
CA HIS A 61 -13.36 -2.01 -2.03
C HIS A 61 -14.06 -1.45 -0.79
N LYS A 62 -14.46 -2.31 0.14
CA LYS A 62 -15.14 -1.89 1.37
C LYS A 62 -14.26 -1.01 2.26
N SER A 63 -12.96 -1.29 2.33
CA SER A 63 -12.01 -0.50 3.10
C SER A 63 -11.80 0.89 2.51
N VAL A 64 -11.80 1.03 1.18
CA VAL A 64 -11.69 2.32 0.51
C VAL A 64 -12.91 3.18 0.83
N ASP A 65 -14.11 2.62 0.66
CA ASP A 65 -15.36 3.31 1.00
C ASP A 65 -15.39 3.70 2.49
N ALA A 66 -15.05 2.77 3.37
CA ALA A 66 -15.08 3.01 4.81
C ALA A 66 -13.96 3.92 5.32
N ALA A 67 -12.78 3.93 4.72
CA ALA A 67 -11.64 4.69 5.23
C ALA A 67 -11.44 6.02 4.51
N LEU A 68 -11.47 6.03 3.17
CA LEU A 68 -11.12 7.22 2.37
C LEU A 68 -12.29 8.19 2.19
N TYR A 69 -13.53 7.74 2.39
CA TYR A 69 -14.71 8.62 2.32
C TYR A 69 -15.29 9.01 3.68
N THR A 70 -14.83 8.41 4.79
CA THR A 70 -15.34 8.73 6.14
C THR A 70 -14.31 9.40 7.05
N LEU A 71 -13.04 9.48 6.65
CA LEU A 71 -12.03 10.18 7.44
C LEU A 71 -12.22 11.69 7.27
N ASN A 72 -12.28 12.40 8.40
CA ASN A 72 -12.34 13.87 8.38
C ASN A 72 -11.06 14.45 7.77
N ASP A 73 -11.25 15.28 6.75
CA ASP A 73 -10.17 15.93 6.01
C ASP A 73 -9.69 17.19 6.73
N ASP A 74 -8.92 16.98 7.80
CA ASP A 74 -8.23 18.06 8.54
C ASP A 74 -6.71 17.93 8.34
N PRO A 75 -6.14 18.59 7.31
CA PRO A 75 -4.74 18.44 6.90
C PRO A 75 -3.71 18.96 7.92
N LYS A 76 -4.14 19.57 9.04
CA LYS A 76 -3.24 20.04 10.11
C LYS A 76 -3.14 19.07 11.29
N ARG A 77 -3.94 18.01 11.31
CA ARG A 77 -3.93 17.04 12.40
C ARG A 77 -2.79 16.05 12.21
N ALA A 78 -1.92 15.94 13.21
CA ALA A 78 -0.87 14.92 13.25
C ALA A 78 -1.46 13.50 13.11
N SER A 79 -0.77 12.64 12.37
CA SER A 79 -1.20 11.24 12.24
C SER A 79 -1.05 10.51 13.58
N SER A 80 -1.84 9.44 13.75
CA SER A 80 -1.84 8.58 14.94
C SER A 80 -1.34 7.15 14.63
N PRO A 81 -0.10 6.93 14.14
CA PRO A 81 0.36 5.59 13.77
C PRO A 81 0.27 4.54 14.89
N LYS A 82 0.47 4.96 16.15
CA LYS A 82 0.45 4.07 17.31
C LYS A 82 -0.95 3.54 17.61
N THR A 83 -2.01 4.33 17.42
CA THR A 83 -3.39 3.89 17.67
C THR A 83 -3.83 2.89 16.61
N HIS A 84 -3.49 3.13 15.34
CA HIS A 84 -3.73 2.17 14.26
C HIS A 84 -2.94 0.88 14.46
N LYS A 85 -1.69 0.97 14.92
CA LYS A 85 -0.87 -0.19 15.26
C LYS A 85 -1.48 -1.02 16.39
N LEU A 86 -1.95 -0.35 17.46
CA LEU A 86 -2.66 -1.02 18.56
C LEU A 86 -3.96 -1.67 18.09
N ALA A 87 -4.75 -0.98 17.26
CA ALA A 87 -5.98 -1.53 16.69
C ALA A 87 -5.71 -2.77 15.84
N ALA A 88 -4.68 -2.74 14.98
CA ALA A 88 -4.26 -3.88 14.18
C ALA A 88 -3.74 -5.03 15.04
N ALA A 89 -2.92 -4.75 16.05
CA ALA A 89 -2.45 -5.75 17.00
C ALA A 89 -3.62 -6.42 17.74
N THR A 90 -4.62 -5.63 18.15
CA THR A 90 -5.83 -6.13 18.83
C THR A 90 -6.69 -6.96 17.89
N SER A 91 -6.93 -6.51 16.66
CA SER A 91 -7.69 -7.31 15.68
C SER A 91 -6.98 -8.61 15.36
N GLY A 92 -5.64 -8.59 15.29
CA GLY A 92 -4.81 -9.77 15.14
C GLY A 92 -4.85 -10.71 16.34
N ALA A 93 -4.88 -10.17 17.55
CA ALA A 93 -5.00 -10.97 18.76
C ALA A 93 -6.33 -11.72 18.79
N VAL A 94 -7.42 -11.02 18.47
CA VAL A 94 -8.77 -11.60 18.42
C VAL A 94 -8.84 -12.68 17.35
N SER A 95 -8.42 -12.41 16.12
CA SER A 95 -8.46 -13.42 15.05
C SER A 95 -7.54 -14.61 15.33
N GLY A 96 -6.35 -14.36 15.89
CA GLY A 96 -5.42 -15.41 16.32
C GLY A 96 -5.96 -16.28 17.45
N PHE A 97 -6.78 -15.72 18.35
CA PHE A 97 -7.48 -16.50 19.38
C PHE A 97 -8.57 -17.42 18.79
N PHE A 98 -9.32 -16.93 17.81
CA PHE A 98 -10.38 -17.69 17.13
C PHE A 98 -9.87 -18.61 16.00
N GLY A 99 -8.56 -18.60 15.75
CA GLY A 99 -7.89 -19.43 14.74
C GLY A 99 -8.45 -19.25 13.32
N ALA A 100 -8.57 -20.35 12.56
CA ALA A 100 -8.96 -20.31 11.15
C ALA A 100 -10.34 -19.67 10.90
N ALA A 101 -11.28 -19.78 11.85
CA ALA A 101 -12.58 -19.12 11.76
C ALA A 101 -12.49 -17.59 11.91
N GLY A 102 -11.52 -17.10 12.70
CA GLY A 102 -11.24 -15.68 12.88
C GLY A 102 -10.68 -15.01 11.61
N LEU A 103 -9.93 -15.75 10.78
CA LEU A 103 -9.24 -15.22 9.59
C LEU A 103 -10.17 -14.62 8.54
N ILE A 104 -11.40 -15.14 8.40
CA ILE A 104 -12.35 -14.67 7.37
C ILE A 104 -12.82 -13.23 7.68
N VAL A 105 -13.05 -12.94 8.96
CA VAL A 105 -13.51 -11.62 9.43
C VAL A 105 -12.33 -10.65 9.61
N GLU A 106 -11.14 -11.20 9.85
CA GLU A 106 -9.91 -10.47 10.07
C GLU A 106 -9.49 -9.61 8.87
N LEU A 107 -9.62 -10.13 7.65
CA LEU A 107 -9.11 -9.46 6.45
C LEU A 107 -9.81 -8.11 6.17
N PRO A 108 -11.14 -8.01 6.10
CA PRO A 108 -11.80 -6.71 5.90
C PRO A 108 -11.51 -5.70 7.02
N ILE A 109 -11.42 -6.17 8.27
CA ILE A 109 -11.17 -5.31 9.43
C ILE A 109 -9.75 -4.76 9.39
N SER A 110 -8.74 -5.64 9.29
CA SER A 110 -7.34 -5.23 9.27
C SER A 110 -7.03 -4.37 8.04
N THR A 111 -7.56 -4.70 6.86
CA THR A 111 -7.42 -3.87 5.65
C THR A 111 -8.06 -2.49 5.83
N THR A 112 -9.21 -2.38 6.50
CA THR A 112 -9.80 -1.07 6.81
C THR A 112 -8.94 -0.27 7.79
N ILE A 113 -8.40 -0.90 8.84
CA ILE A 113 -7.48 -0.24 9.78
C ILE A 113 -6.22 0.25 9.06
N MET A 114 -5.64 -0.59 8.19
CA MET A 114 -4.47 -0.25 7.39
C MET A 114 -4.77 0.91 6.45
N MET A 115 -5.86 0.84 5.68
CA MET A 115 -6.25 1.90 4.74
C MET A 115 -6.47 3.23 5.47
N ARG A 116 -7.11 3.19 6.64
CA ARG A 116 -7.30 4.39 7.48
C ARG A 116 -5.97 4.95 7.98
N SER A 117 -5.03 4.09 8.34
CA SER A 117 -3.68 4.52 8.72
C SER A 117 -2.91 5.14 7.57
N VAL A 118 -3.06 4.60 6.34
CA VAL A 118 -2.43 5.16 5.13
C VAL A 118 -3.01 6.55 4.84
N ALA A 119 -4.33 6.69 4.89
CA ALA A 119 -5.03 7.96 4.69
C ALA A 119 -4.63 9.02 5.74
N ASP A 120 -4.49 8.62 7.00
CA ASP A 120 -4.05 9.49 8.08
C ASP A 120 -2.60 9.97 7.88
N ILE A 121 -1.73 9.10 7.34
CA ILE A 121 -0.35 9.47 6.97
C ILE A 121 -0.35 10.47 5.80
N ALA A 122 -1.11 10.20 4.73
CA ALA A 122 -1.25 11.11 3.59
C ALA A 122 -1.65 12.52 4.06
N ARG A 123 -2.67 12.57 4.92
CA ARG A 123 -3.14 13.82 5.53
C ARG A 123 -2.05 14.52 6.35
N SER A 124 -1.27 13.77 7.13
CA SER A 124 -0.17 14.35 7.92
C SER A 124 0.99 14.88 7.09
N GLU A 125 1.16 14.41 5.86
CA GLU A 125 2.10 14.99 4.88
C GLU A 125 1.49 16.19 4.12
N GLY A 126 0.29 16.63 4.48
CA GLY A 126 -0.37 17.83 3.94
C GLY A 126 -1.29 17.57 2.74
N PHE A 127 -1.54 16.30 2.39
CA PHE A 127 -2.45 15.97 1.29
C PHE A 127 -3.92 16.01 1.73
N SER A 128 -4.80 16.53 0.87
CA SER A 128 -6.24 16.49 1.09
C SER A 128 -6.82 15.16 0.61
N LEU A 129 -7.61 14.51 1.47
CA LEU A 129 -8.35 13.30 1.10
C LEU A 129 -9.60 13.61 0.28
N ALA A 130 -9.96 14.88 0.05
CA ALA A 130 -10.96 15.24 -0.95
C ALA A 130 -10.44 14.97 -2.38
N ASP A 131 -9.12 15.04 -2.58
CA ASP A 131 -8.49 14.85 -3.88
C ASP A 131 -8.49 13.39 -4.30
N PHE A 132 -9.05 13.14 -5.49
CA PHE A 132 -9.12 11.80 -6.05
C PHE A 132 -7.74 11.17 -6.28
N SER A 133 -6.75 11.97 -6.70
CA SER A 133 -5.37 11.52 -6.89
C SER A 133 -4.71 11.06 -5.58
N VAL A 134 -5.08 11.67 -4.44
CA VAL A 134 -4.60 11.27 -3.12
C VAL A 134 -5.28 9.98 -2.68
N LYS A 135 -6.58 9.81 -2.95
CA LYS A 135 -7.28 8.53 -2.72
C LYS A 135 -6.66 7.39 -3.53
N ALA A 136 -6.36 7.64 -4.81
CA ALA A 136 -5.66 6.69 -5.66
C ALA A 136 -4.28 6.34 -5.07
N ALA A 137 -3.49 7.34 -4.66
CA ALA A 137 -2.19 7.12 -4.01
C ALA A 137 -2.30 6.29 -2.71
N CYS A 138 -3.36 6.49 -1.91
CA CYS A 138 -3.60 5.65 -0.72
C CYS A 138 -3.83 4.18 -1.08
N VAL A 139 -4.51 3.91 -2.20
CA VAL A 139 -4.73 2.55 -2.71
C VAL A 139 -3.43 1.99 -3.30
N GLU A 140 -2.65 2.79 -4.03
CA GLU A 140 -1.36 2.40 -4.62
C GLU A 140 -0.41 1.83 -3.57
N VAL A 141 -0.38 2.40 -2.35
CA VAL A 141 0.44 1.93 -1.22
C VAL A 141 0.29 0.42 -0.95
N PHE A 142 -0.89 -0.16 -1.17
CA PHE A 142 -1.11 -1.59 -0.95
C PHE A 142 -0.46 -2.49 -2.01
N ALA A 143 -0.16 -1.93 -3.17
CA ALA A 143 0.61 -2.58 -4.20
C ALA A 143 2.11 -2.27 -4.09
N LEU A 144 2.54 -1.15 -3.49
CA LEU A 144 3.96 -0.87 -3.30
C LEU A 144 4.60 -1.91 -2.36
N GLY A 145 5.64 -2.63 -2.82
CA GLY A 145 6.43 -3.55 -1.99
C GLY A 145 6.36 -5.05 -2.32
N GLY A 146 5.49 -5.49 -3.24
CA GLY A 146 5.41 -6.90 -3.65
C GLY A 146 6.43 -7.26 -4.74
N ARG A 147 7.69 -7.53 -4.42
CA ARG A 147 8.70 -7.91 -5.44
C ARG A 147 8.27 -9.18 -6.20
N THR A 148 8.36 -9.16 -7.52
CA THR A 148 8.63 -10.36 -8.32
C THR A 148 10.14 -10.47 -8.52
N LYS A 149 10.70 -11.67 -8.35
CA LYS A 149 12.06 -11.98 -8.79
C LYS A 149 12.05 -12.06 -10.32
N SER A 150 12.29 -10.94 -11.00
CA SER A 150 12.74 -10.96 -12.40
C SER A 150 13.35 -9.61 -12.80
N ASP A 151 14.52 -9.73 -13.39
CA ASP A 151 15.36 -8.78 -14.12
C ASP A 151 16.03 -7.60 -13.39
N ASP A 152 17.35 -7.62 -13.57
CA ASP A 152 18.24 -6.47 -13.59
C ASP A 152 17.63 -5.34 -14.43
N ALA A 153 17.36 -4.21 -13.80
CA ALA A 153 17.37 -2.92 -14.45
C ALA A 153 17.61 -1.85 -13.39
N ALA A 154 18.30 -0.78 -13.77
CA ALA A 154 18.77 0.32 -12.92
C ALA A 154 17.68 1.09 -12.12
N ASP A 155 16.42 0.65 -12.11
CA ASP A 155 15.29 1.27 -11.43
C ASP A 155 14.98 0.61 -10.07
N SER A 156 14.63 1.42 -9.06
CA SER A 156 14.13 0.93 -7.77
C SER A 156 12.81 0.13 -7.92
N ALA A 157 12.63 -0.90 -7.07
CA ALA A 157 11.38 -1.67 -7.00
C ALA A 157 10.15 -0.81 -6.70
N TYR A 158 10.34 0.30 -5.99
CA TYR A 158 9.31 1.31 -5.74
C TYR A 158 8.87 1.99 -7.05
N TYR A 159 9.81 2.58 -7.81
CA TYR A 159 9.47 3.27 -9.07
C TYR A 159 8.96 2.30 -10.14
N ALA A 160 9.49 1.07 -10.22
CA ALA A 160 8.96 0.04 -11.11
C ALA A 160 7.49 -0.27 -10.81
N SER A 161 7.16 -0.47 -9.52
CA SER A 161 5.78 -0.70 -9.07
C SER A 161 4.85 0.47 -9.40
N ARG A 162 5.34 1.70 -9.19
CA ARG A 162 4.58 2.92 -9.42
C ARG A 162 4.31 3.16 -10.90
N THR A 163 5.26 2.87 -11.78
CA THR A 163 5.08 2.96 -13.24
C THR A 163 3.98 2.01 -13.71
N VAL A 164 3.99 0.75 -13.28
CA VAL A 164 2.95 -0.24 -13.64
C VAL A 164 1.56 0.26 -13.25
N LEU A 165 1.39 0.79 -12.02
CA LEU A 165 0.10 1.32 -11.56
C LEU A 165 -0.32 2.58 -12.34
N THR A 166 0.64 3.43 -12.68
CA THR A 166 0.42 4.63 -13.50
C THR A 166 -0.03 4.25 -14.90
N ASP A 167 0.56 3.21 -15.50
CA ASP A 167 0.19 2.74 -16.84
C ASP A 167 -1.23 2.18 -16.87
N ILE A 168 -1.61 1.37 -15.88
CA ILE A 168 -2.99 0.88 -15.70
C ILE A 168 -3.99 2.05 -15.65
N THR A 169 -3.62 3.11 -14.95
CA THR A 169 -4.43 4.33 -14.82
C THR A 169 -4.50 5.11 -16.14
N LYS A 170 -3.39 5.22 -16.88
CA LYS A 170 -3.29 5.94 -18.17
C LYS A 170 -4.04 5.25 -19.31
N HIS A 171 -4.00 3.93 -19.41
CA HIS A 171 -4.71 3.18 -20.46
C HIS A 171 -6.23 3.39 -20.38
N THR A 172 -6.75 3.53 -19.17
CA THR A 172 -8.16 3.84 -18.92
C THR A 172 -8.53 5.24 -19.42
N THR A 173 -7.67 6.24 -19.22
CA THR A 173 -7.92 7.61 -19.70
C THR A 173 -7.97 7.69 -21.22
N ARG A 174 -7.16 6.91 -21.95
CA ARG A 174 -7.16 6.88 -23.43
C ARG A 174 -8.44 6.25 -24.00
N GLU A 175 -8.91 5.13 -23.45
CA GLU A 175 -10.19 4.52 -23.83
C GLU A 175 -11.37 5.47 -23.57
N LEU A 176 -11.30 6.28 -22.53
CA LEU A 176 -12.37 7.22 -22.15
C LEU A 176 -12.36 8.51 -22.98
N ILE A 177 -11.20 8.99 -23.44
CA ILE A 177 -11.10 10.13 -24.37
C ILE A 177 -11.75 9.77 -25.73
N ASP A 178 -11.60 8.53 -26.19
CA ASP A 178 -12.24 8.04 -27.42
C ASP A 178 -13.78 7.90 -27.32
N ILE A 179 -14.30 7.75 -26.11
CA ILE A 179 -15.75 7.69 -25.86
C ILE A 179 -16.33 9.11 -25.65
N ALA A 180 -15.56 10.01 -25.02
CA ALA A 180 -15.96 11.40 -24.78
C ALA A 180 -15.93 12.26 -26.04
N SER A 181 -15.03 11.98 -26.99
CA SER A 181 -14.99 12.66 -28.30
C SER A 181 -16.25 12.41 -29.16
N LYS A 182 -17.05 11.39 -28.83
CA LYS A 182 -18.31 11.06 -29.55
C LYS A 182 -19.58 11.69 -28.96
N LYS A 183 -19.54 12.34 -27.79
CA LYS A 183 -20.73 12.99 -27.20
C LYS A 183 -20.40 14.40 -26.66
N SER A 184 -20.74 15.40 -27.46
CA SER A 184 -20.79 16.82 -27.07
C SER A 184 -21.85 17.06 -25.99
N ALA A 185 -21.46 17.60 -24.82
CA ALA A 185 -22.35 18.35 -23.92
C ALA A 185 -21.57 19.03 -22.78
N GLU A 186 -21.41 20.35 -22.88
CA GLU A 186 -20.67 21.19 -21.92
C GLU A 186 -21.26 21.21 -20.49
N LYS A 187 -22.51 20.76 -20.30
CA LYS A 187 -23.17 20.64 -18.97
C LYS A 187 -23.15 19.23 -18.36
N ALA A 188 -22.63 18.23 -19.07
CA ALA A 188 -22.46 16.87 -18.57
C ALA A 188 -21.04 16.61 -18.01
N SER A 189 -20.12 17.55 -18.21
CA SER A 189 -18.69 17.45 -17.89
C SER A 189 -18.39 17.16 -16.41
N ALA A 190 -19.09 17.80 -15.45
CA ALA A 190 -18.85 17.65 -14.01
C ALA A 190 -19.34 16.30 -13.42
N ARG A 191 -20.46 15.77 -13.90
CA ARG A 191 -20.98 14.44 -13.50
C ARG A 191 -20.25 13.30 -14.21
N ILE A 192 -19.81 13.54 -15.44
CA ILE A 192 -18.98 12.59 -16.18
C ILE A 192 -17.61 12.47 -15.51
N THR A 193 -16.96 13.58 -15.12
CA THR A 193 -15.65 13.56 -14.43
C THR A 193 -15.69 12.82 -13.09
N SER A 194 -16.71 13.03 -12.24
CA SER A 194 -16.83 12.29 -10.98
C SER A 194 -17.09 10.79 -11.18
N SER A 195 -17.93 10.42 -12.16
CA SER A 195 -18.20 9.01 -12.52
C SER A 195 -16.98 8.32 -13.16
N GLN A 196 -16.12 9.08 -13.82
CA GLN A 196 -14.96 8.59 -14.53
C GLN A 196 -13.80 8.39 -13.56
N ALA A 197 -13.60 9.34 -12.64
CA ALA A 197 -12.69 9.17 -11.51
C ALA A 197 -13.07 7.92 -10.70
N GLY A 198 -14.33 7.77 -10.27
CA GLY A 198 -14.78 6.57 -9.55
C GLY A 198 -14.49 5.25 -10.28
N ARG A 199 -14.69 5.20 -11.60
CA ARG A 199 -14.37 4.01 -12.43
C ARG A 199 -12.88 3.74 -12.54
N THR A 200 -12.06 4.77 -12.69
CA THR A 200 -10.59 4.63 -12.70
C THR A 200 -10.08 4.12 -11.36
N LEU A 201 -10.63 4.59 -10.24
CA LEU A 201 -10.27 4.09 -8.90
C LEU A 201 -10.69 2.64 -8.72
N ALA A 202 -11.89 2.26 -9.18
CA ALA A 202 -12.33 0.87 -9.11
C ALA A 202 -11.37 -0.07 -9.85
N LYS A 203 -10.94 0.30 -11.06
CA LYS A 203 -9.93 -0.47 -11.82
C LYS A 203 -8.57 -0.52 -11.09
N LEU A 204 -8.15 0.59 -10.49
CA LEU A 204 -6.93 0.62 -9.67
C LEU A 204 -7.06 -0.31 -8.46
N ILE A 205 -8.21 -0.28 -7.76
CA ILE A 205 -8.51 -1.20 -6.65
C ILE A 205 -8.40 -2.65 -7.12
N ASP A 206 -8.95 -3.01 -8.28
CA ASP A 206 -8.89 -4.38 -8.80
C ASP A 206 -7.45 -4.81 -9.14
N ALA A 207 -6.65 -3.91 -9.74
CA ALA A 207 -5.24 -4.15 -10.00
C ALA A 207 -4.44 -4.33 -8.70
N VAL A 208 -4.67 -3.47 -7.71
CA VAL A 208 -4.03 -3.55 -6.39
C VAL A 208 -4.47 -4.80 -5.63
N ALA A 209 -5.76 -5.17 -5.69
CA ALA A 209 -6.29 -6.37 -5.05
C ALA A 209 -5.57 -7.63 -5.53
N THR A 210 -5.22 -7.71 -6.82
CA THR A 210 -4.44 -8.81 -7.38
C THR A 210 -3.06 -8.94 -6.74
N ARG A 211 -2.34 -7.84 -6.54
CA ARG A 211 -1.02 -7.87 -5.89
C ARG A 211 -1.14 -8.08 -4.38
N LEU A 212 -2.12 -7.45 -3.75
CA LEU A 212 -2.43 -7.62 -2.34
C LEU A 212 -2.82 -9.07 -2.02
N GLY A 213 -3.49 -9.76 -2.93
CA GLY A 213 -3.84 -11.18 -2.82
C GLY A 213 -2.63 -12.07 -2.55
N ILE A 214 -1.47 -11.76 -3.15
CA ILE A 214 -0.21 -12.48 -2.92
C ILE A 214 0.26 -12.27 -1.49
N THR A 215 0.38 -11.02 -1.04
CA THR A 215 0.81 -10.65 0.30
C THR A 215 -0.12 -11.16 1.40
N ILE A 216 -1.43 -11.16 1.15
CA ILE A 216 -2.40 -11.74 2.08
C ILE A 216 -2.29 -13.27 2.10
N THR A 217 -2.02 -13.92 0.96
CA THR A 217 -1.78 -15.36 0.93
C THR A 217 -0.54 -15.73 1.74
N GLU A 218 0.53 -14.92 1.69
CA GLU A 218 1.71 -15.06 2.55
C GLU A 218 1.36 -14.87 4.04
N LYS A 219 0.54 -13.87 4.38
CA LYS A 219 0.01 -13.68 5.76
C LYS A 219 -0.65 -14.94 6.26
N MET A 220 -1.56 -15.50 5.46
CA MET A 220 -2.32 -16.69 5.83
C MET A 220 -1.41 -17.91 5.92
N ALA A 221 -0.42 -18.06 5.03
CA ALA A 221 0.57 -19.11 5.13
C ALA A 221 1.36 -19.02 6.44
N ALA A 222 1.83 -17.83 6.82
CA ALA A 222 2.52 -17.60 8.09
C ALA A 222 1.62 -17.95 9.29
N GLN A 223 0.31 -17.67 9.19
CA GLN A 223 -0.67 -17.97 10.22
C GLN A 223 -1.12 -19.44 10.28
N ILE A 224 -0.71 -20.31 9.35
CA ILE A 224 -1.06 -21.74 9.33
C ILE A 224 -0.09 -22.60 10.15
N VAL A 225 1.07 -22.08 10.50
CA VAL A 225 2.03 -22.79 11.36
C VAL A 225 1.37 -23.10 12.73
N PRO A 226 1.63 -24.25 13.39
CA PRO A 226 0.88 -24.75 14.56
C PRO A 226 0.91 -23.88 15.83
N VAL A 227 1.44 -22.66 15.76
CA VAL A 227 1.51 -21.68 16.83
C VAL A 227 0.45 -20.59 16.60
N ILE A 228 -0.80 -21.02 16.41
CA ILE A 228 -1.93 -20.09 16.28
C ILE A 228 -2.39 -19.70 17.68
N GLY A 229 -2.18 -18.43 18.01
CA GLY A 229 -2.68 -17.84 19.24
C GLY A 229 -2.76 -16.32 19.12
N ALA A 230 -3.35 -15.69 20.13
CA ALA A 230 -3.53 -14.24 20.17
C ALA A 230 -2.20 -13.48 19.99
N ALA A 231 -1.11 -13.97 20.59
CA ALA A 231 0.22 -13.36 20.47
C ALA A 231 0.74 -13.37 19.02
N SER A 232 0.68 -14.52 18.33
CA SER A 232 1.12 -14.66 16.93
C SER A 232 0.26 -13.80 15.99
N GLY A 233 -1.06 -13.80 16.18
CA GLY A 233 -1.98 -12.99 15.39
C GLY A 233 -1.74 -11.49 15.57
N ALA A 234 -1.45 -11.04 16.80
CA ALA A 234 -1.08 -9.66 17.10
C ALA A 234 0.27 -9.28 16.47
N ALA A 235 1.28 -10.15 16.56
CA ALA A 235 2.59 -9.91 15.98
C ALA A 235 2.52 -9.77 14.45
N ILE A 236 1.84 -10.69 13.77
CA ILE A 236 1.69 -10.67 12.31
C ILE A 236 0.95 -9.40 11.87
N ASN A 237 -0.15 -9.02 12.54
CA ASN A 237 -0.84 -7.79 12.18
C ASN A 237 -0.03 -6.53 12.49
N THR A 238 0.79 -6.55 13.54
CA THR A 238 1.73 -5.46 13.84
C THR A 238 2.80 -5.32 12.76
N LEU A 239 3.29 -6.42 12.19
CA LEU A 239 4.21 -6.37 11.05
C LEU A 239 3.54 -5.77 9.81
N PHE A 240 2.32 -6.21 9.49
CA PHE A 240 1.58 -5.72 8.32
C PHE A 240 1.28 -4.22 8.40
N ILE A 241 0.72 -3.75 9.52
CA ILE A 241 0.46 -2.32 9.70
C ILE A 241 1.76 -1.51 9.67
N ASN A 242 2.86 -2.01 10.23
CA ASN A 242 4.14 -1.33 10.20
C ASN A 242 4.70 -1.24 8.78
N HIS A 243 4.59 -2.32 8.00
CA HIS A 243 4.99 -2.35 6.60
C HIS A 243 4.22 -1.31 5.78
N TYR A 244 2.89 -1.29 5.84
CA TYR A 244 2.09 -0.33 5.08
C TYR A 244 2.22 1.11 5.59
N GLN A 245 2.49 1.32 6.89
CA GLN A 245 2.84 2.64 7.42
C GLN A 245 4.17 3.14 6.87
N ASN A 246 5.18 2.27 6.72
CA ASN A 246 6.45 2.63 6.10
C ASN A 246 6.27 2.98 4.63
N MET A 247 5.56 2.13 3.87
CA MET A 247 5.25 2.37 2.46
C MET A 247 4.49 3.70 2.28
N ALA A 248 3.46 3.96 3.09
CA ALA A 248 2.70 5.20 3.04
C ALA A 248 3.57 6.42 3.33
N LYS A 249 4.34 6.42 4.42
CA LYS A 249 5.19 7.54 4.78
C LYS A 249 6.20 7.85 3.69
N GLY A 250 6.93 6.83 3.23
CA GLY A 250 7.90 7.02 2.15
C GLY A 250 7.24 7.50 0.87
N HIS A 251 6.11 6.91 0.47
CA HIS A 251 5.40 7.30 -0.74
C HIS A 251 4.91 8.76 -0.69
N PHE A 252 4.27 9.17 0.41
CA PHE A 252 3.73 10.53 0.53
C PHE A 252 4.82 11.59 0.74
N ILE A 253 5.96 11.26 1.38
CA ILE A 253 7.14 12.13 1.36
C ILE A 253 7.61 12.34 -0.08
N ILE A 254 7.78 11.27 -0.86
CA ILE A 254 8.18 11.39 -2.27
C ILE A 254 7.20 12.26 -3.05
N LYS A 255 5.88 12.02 -2.94
CA LYS A 255 4.88 12.86 -3.61
C LYS A 255 4.96 14.33 -3.20
N ARG A 256 5.22 14.63 -1.92
CA ARG A 256 5.33 16.01 -1.41
C ARG A 256 6.53 16.70 -2.03
N LEU A 257 7.66 16.01 -2.11
CA LEU A 257 8.88 16.52 -2.74
C LEU A 257 8.70 16.69 -4.25
N GLU A 258 8.00 15.77 -4.92
CA GLU A 258 7.69 15.87 -6.35
C GLU A 258 6.80 17.07 -6.66
N GLN A 259 5.84 17.40 -5.78
CA GLN A 259 5.04 18.63 -5.92
C GLN A 259 5.89 19.90 -5.83
N LYS A 260 6.99 19.88 -5.08
CA LYS A 260 7.88 21.03 -4.88
C LYS A 260 8.96 21.16 -5.96
N TYR A 261 9.53 20.04 -6.40
CA TYR A 261 10.73 20.02 -7.25
C TYR A 261 10.54 19.35 -8.62
N GLY A 262 9.42 18.66 -8.84
CA GLY A 262 9.15 17.88 -10.05
C GLY A 262 9.49 16.39 -9.91
N GLU A 263 8.75 15.55 -10.63
CA GLU A 263 8.89 14.09 -10.57
C GLU A 263 10.25 13.59 -11.07
N ASP A 264 10.72 14.12 -12.20
CA ASP A 264 11.98 13.69 -12.82
C ASP A 264 13.20 14.01 -11.93
N GLU A 265 13.21 15.19 -11.30
CA GLU A 265 14.26 15.60 -10.37
C GLU A 265 14.32 14.64 -9.18
N ILE A 266 13.18 14.43 -8.49
CA ILE A 266 13.12 13.56 -7.31
C ILE A 266 13.42 12.10 -7.66
N LYS A 267 12.98 11.60 -8.81
CA LYS A 267 13.35 10.26 -9.29
C LYS A 267 14.86 10.14 -9.49
N SER A 268 15.49 11.14 -10.12
CA SER A 268 16.94 11.12 -10.36
C SER A 268 17.76 11.12 -9.06
N VAL A 269 17.32 11.93 -8.08
CA VAL A 269 17.96 12.02 -6.76
C VAL A 269 17.73 10.74 -5.97
N TYR A 270 16.53 10.17 -6.02
CA TYR A 270 16.22 8.90 -5.39
C TYR A 270 17.14 7.79 -5.89
N VAL A 271 17.24 7.61 -7.21
CA VAL A 271 18.07 6.55 -7.80
C VAL A 271 19.53 6.72 -7.37
N ARG A 272 20.06 7.95 -7.39
CA ARG A 272 21.41 8.26 -6.94
C ARG A 272 21.65 7.90 -5.46
N LEU A 273 20.74 8.33 -4.57
CA LEU A 273 20.90 8.13 -3.13
C LEU A 273 20.62 6.69 -2.69
N LYS A 274 19.79 5.93 -3.41
CA LYS A 274 19.47 4.54 -3.08
C LYS A 274 20.71 3.67 -2.99
N ASP A 275 21.66 3.88 -3.90
CA ASP A 275 22.89 3.08 -3.94
C ASP A 275 23.87 3.46 -2.82
N GLU A 276 23.77 4.68 -2.29
CA GLU A 276 24.52 5.14 -1.10
C GLU A 276 23.92 4.60 0.20
N ILE A 277 22.59 4.49 0.25
CA ILE A 277 21.84 3.98 1.41
C ILE A 277 21.80 2.45 1.32
N LYS A 278 22.86 1.79 1.80
CA LYS A 278 22.82 0.34 2.01
C LYS A 278 21.70 0.01 3.02
N PRO A 279 20.82 -0.96 2.74
CA PRO A 279 19.85 -1.39 3.74
C PRO A 279 20.59 -1.91 4.97
N ALA A 280 20.19 -1.44 6.16
CA ALA A 280 20.66 -1.97 7.44
C ALA A 280 20.27 -3.46 7.51
N GLY A 281 21.18 -4.35 7.11
CA GLY A 281 20.91 -5.78 7.02
C GLY A 281 21.79 -6.57 6.04
N SER A 282 22.62 -5.93 5.21
CA SER A 282 23.62 -6.65 4.41
C SER A 282 24.89 -6.94 5.22
N VAL A 283 24.75 -7.67 6.33
CA VAL A 283 25.85 -8.34 7.02
C VAL A 283 25.45 -9.80 7.19
N ILE A 284 26.04 -10.61 6.30
CA ILE A 284 26.26 -12.08 6.32
C ILE A 284 25.03 -12.95 6.52
#